data_AF-A0A7C6VVA9-F1
#
_entry.id   AF-A0A7C6VVA9-F1
#
_cell.length_a   1.000
_cell.length_b   1.000
_cell.length_c   1.000
_cell.angle_alpha   90.00
_cell.angle_beta   90.00
_cell.angle_gamma   90.00
#
_symmetry.space_group_name_H-M   'P 1'
#
loop_
_entity.id
_entity.type
_entity.pdbx_description
1 polymer ?
#
loop_
_entity_poly.entity_id
_entity_poly.type
_entity_poly.pdbx_seq_one_letter_code
_entity_poly.pdbx_strand_id
1 'polypeptide(L)'
;NINNNFEDIVADIVGREANKEKLTIYLFYGDGCPHCAEEETFLKKLEKKYKENIEIVKYEVWKNEANSSFLKQVKNKFMSTSTGVPFTVIGKNYYVGYSDTVGSQIENNIKEYLSSIGEDIDLSNKIKLPFLGYVDGKKVSLPLVGVVLGVIDGFNPCAMRVLLFIINMLFGMENRKRMWILGVSFLLTSGFIYFLAMLGISSALSVASIIWIRKLIGVVALIGGLLNLKNYLKTKNDGCHVVDEKKRKSMFKKIRKFTTEKSFILALIGVITLAVSVNLVELACSLGFPAIYSSLLGINNIVGLEKIIYLLIYTLFYLIDDLVIFVIAMSTLRLTGISTKYNKYSHLIGGTIMFIIGLLLIFKPEWLMFNFN
;
A
#
# COMPACT_ATOMS: atom_id res chain seq x y z
N ASN A 1 9.36 -12.08 -34.46
CA ASN A 1 8.06 -12.07 -35.17
C ASN A 1 6.99 -11.58 -34.22
N ILE A 2 6.46 -10.38 -34.46
CA ILE A 2 5.58 -9.62 -33.55
C ILE A 2 4.14 -10.18 -33.48
N ASN A 3 3.81 -11.17 -34.32
CA ASN A 3 2.49 -11.18 -34.91
C ASN A 3 1.55 -12.34 -34.55
N ASN A 4 1.80 -13.07 -33.46
CA ASN A 4 0.85 -14.13 -33.04
C ASN A 4 -0.19 -13.65 -32.00
N ASN A 5 0.01 -12.48 -31.35
CA ASN A 5 -0.90 -11.94 -30.33
C ASN A 5 -1.36 -10.48 -30.59
N PHE A 6 -0.96 -9.88 -31.71
CA PHE A 6 -1.27 -8.48 -32.03
C PHE A 6 -2.37 -8.40 -33.10
N GLU A 7 -3.53 -7.85 -32.72
CA GLU A 7 -4.62 -7.56 -33.65
C GLU A 7 -4.58 -6.06 -34.00
N ASP A 8 -4.05 -5.75 -35.18
CA ASP A 8 -4.05 -4.38 -35.72
C ASP A 8 -5.44 -4.06 -36.30
N ILE A 9 -6.33 -3.59 -35.43
CA ILE A 9 -7.72 -3.28 -35.77
C ILE A 9 -7.83 -2.18 -36.83
N VAL A 10 -6.84 -1.29 -36.92
CA VAL A 10 -6.90 -0.13 -37.81
C VAL A 10 -6.40 -0.47 -39.20
N ALA A 11 -5.40 -1.36 -39.33
CA ALA A 11 -4.81 -1.76 -40.61
C ALA A 11 -5.86 -2.14 -41.66
N ASP A 12 -6.84 -2.98 -41.30
CA ASP A 12 -7.92 -3.41 -42.19
C ASP A 12 -8.82 -2.23 -42.63
N ILE A 13 -9.08 -1.29 -41.73
CA ILE A 13 -9.96 -0.13 -42.00
C ILE A 13 -9.29 0.86 -42.96
N VAL A 14 -7.97 1.04 -42.83
CA VAL A 14 -7.19 1.98 -43.65
C VAL A 14 -6.59 1.33 -44.90
N GLY A 15 -6.89 0.05 -45.15
CA GLY A 15 -6.40 -0.68 -46.33
C GLY A 15 -4.89 -0.88 -46.35
N ARG A 16 -4.28 -1.04 -45.16
CA ARG A 16 -2.84 -1.21 -44.99
C ARG A 16 -2.50 -2.64 -44.57
N GLU A 17 -1.41 -3.19 -45.08
CA GLU A 17 -0.87 -4.45 -44.55
C GLU A 17 -0.30 -4.24 -43.14
N ALA A 18 -0.75 -5.06 -42.18
CA ALA A 18 -0.26 -5.00 -40.81
C ALA A 18 1.26 -5.28 -40.75
N ASN A 19 2.01 -4.37 -40.12
CA ASN A 19 3.46 -4.50 -39.98
C ASN A 19 3.79 -5.63 -39.00
N LYS A 20 4.48 -6.68 -39.47
CA LYS A 20 4.81 -7.88 -38.67
C LYS A 20 6.09 -7.74 -37.83
N GLU A 21 6.78 -6.62 -37.96
CA GLU A 21 8.08 -6.32 -37.35
C GLU A 21 8.09 -5.05 -36.51
N LYS A 22 7.04 -4.23 -36.53
CA LYS A 22 6.90 -3.05 -35.67
C LYS A 22 5.51 -2.93 -35.07
N LEU A 23 5.42 -2.38 -33.86
CA LEU A 23 4.15 -1.96 -33.28
C LEU A 23 3.68 -0.66 -33.97
N THR A 24 2.55 -0.73 -34.69
CA THR A 24 1.95 0.43 -35.35
C THR A 24 1.10 1.25 -34.38
N ILE A 25 1.35 2.56 -34.33
CA ILE A 25 0.59 3.55 -33.57
C ILE A 25 -0.10 4.46 -34.57
N TYR A 26 -1.43 4.54 -34.51
CA TYR A 26 -2.23 5.35 -35.42
C TYR A 26 -2.68 6.63 -34.73
N LEU A 27 -2.29 7.78 -35.25
CA LEU A 27 -2.73 9.10 -34.78
C LEU A 27 -3.64 9.73 -35.84
N PHE A 28 -4.91 9.92 -35.50
CA PHE A 28 -5.82 10.76 -36.27
C PHE A 28 -5.78 12.19 -35.71
N TYR A 29 -5.41 13.15 -36.54
CA TYR A 29 -5.15 14.54 -36.13
C TYR A 29 -5.82 15.55 -37.06
N GLY A 30 -5.90 16.80 -36.61
CA GLY A 30 -6.38 17.93 -37.42
C GLY A 30 -5.29 18.97 -37.65
N ASP A 31 -5.19 19.49 -38.87
CA ASP A 31 -4.28 20.59 -39.18
C ASP A 31 -4.61 21.85 -38.37
N GLY A 32 -3.69 22.30 -37.51
CA GLY A 32 -3.88 23.46 -36.64
C GLY A 32 -4.45 23.13 -35.25
N CYS A 33 -4.62 21.84 -34.93
CA CYS A 33 -4.99 21.36 -33.60
C CYS A 33 -3.81 21.48 -32.61
N PRO A 34 -3.91 22.29 -31.53
CA PRO A 34 -2.79 22.48 -30.59
C PRO A 34 -2.41 21.19 -29.84
N HIS A 35 -3.42 20.45 -29.33
CA HIS A 35 -3.18 19.19 -28.60
C HIS A 35 -2.60 18.09 -29.50
N CYS A 36 -2.91 18.12 -30.80
CA CYS A 36 -2.33 17.19 -31.76
C CYS A 36 -0.84 17.49 -31.96
N ALA A 37 -0.43 18.77 -32.00
CA ALA A 37 0.97 19.15 -32.11
C ALA A 37 1.79 18.75 -30.87
N GLU A 38 1.19 18.85 -29.67
CA GLU A 38 1.79 18.36 -28.43
C GLU A 38 2.00 16.84 -28.46
N GLU A 39 0.97 16.09 -28.86
CA GLU A 39 1.05 14.63 -28.99
C GLU A 39 2.06 14.20 -30.05
N GLU A 40 2.11 14.88 -31.21
CA GLU A 40 3.12 14.62 -32.23
C GLU A 40 4.54 14.81 -31.71
N THR A 41 4.76 15.85 -30.90
CA THR A 41 6.08 16.11 -30.29
C THR A 41 6.45 14.99 -29.32
N PHE A 42 5.49 14.50 -28.54
CA PHE A 42 5.66 13.37 -27.65
C PHE A 42 5.93 12.06 -28.41
N LEU A 43 5.13 11.74 -29.43
CA LEU A 43 5.27 10.57 -30.28
C LEU A 43 6.63 10.55 -31.01
N LYS A 44 7.12 11.70 -31.49
CA LYS A 44 8.49 11.82 -32.04
C LYS A 44 9.59 11.48 -31.02
N LYS A 45 9.39 11.81 -29.74
CA LYS A 45 10.33 11.39 -28.67
C LYS A 45 10.30 9.88 -28.48
N LEU A 46 9.11 9.27 -28.55
CA LEU A 46 8.96 7.82 -28.45
C LEU A 46 9.54 7.07 -29.65
N GLU A 47 9.36 7.60 -30.87
CA GLU A 47 9.97 7.05 -32.09
C GLU A 47 11.49 7.01 -31.97
N LYS A 48 12.11 8.09 -31.46
CA LYS A 48 13.56 8.11 -31.17
C LYS A 48 13.96 7.13 -30.07
N LYS A 49 13.12 6.97 -29.05
CA LYS A 49 13.38 6.11 -27.88
C LYS A 49 13.30 4.62 -28.23
N TYR A 50 12.30 4.22 -29.01
CA TYR A 50 12.01 2.81 -29.33
C TYR A 50 12.48 2.40 -30.73
N LYS A 51 12.94 3.35 -31.56
CA LYS A 51 13.59 3.14 -32.86
C LYS A 51 12.83 2.16 -33.75
N GLU A 52 13.44 1.00 -34.03
CA GLU A 52 12.95 0.01 -34.97
C GLU A 52 11.75 -0.78 -34.45
N ASN A 53 11.38 -0.63 -33.18
CA ASN A 53 10.31 -1.42 -32.56
C ASN A 53 8.91 -0.82 -32.75
N ILE A 54 8.80 0.46 -33.10
CA ILE A 54 7.50 1.13 -33.31
C ILE A 54 7.46 1.83 -34.66
N GLU A 55 6.24 1.98 -35.18
CA GLU A 55 5.93 2.77 -36.36
C GLU A 55 4.78 3.71 -36.04
N ILE A 56 4.89 4.98 -36.43
CA ILE A 56 3.86 5.99 -36.18
C ILE A 56 3.23 6.39 -37.51
N VAL A 57 1.93 6.16 -37.64
CA VAL A 57 1.13 6.44 -38.83
C VAL A 57 0.14 7.53 -38.49
N LYS A 58 0.13 8.59 -39.30
CA LYS A 58 -0.70 9.78 -39.03
C LYS A 58 -1.72 9.99 -40.14
N TYR A 59 -2.96 10.28 -39.75
CA TYR A 59 -4.06 10.61 -40.65
C TYR A 59 -4.65 11.97 -40.30
N GLU A 60 -4.47 12.94 -41.19
CA GLU A 60 -5.15 14.25 -41.08
C GLU A 60 -6.63 14.06 -41.44
N VAL A 61 -7.57 14.52 -40.61
CA VAL A 61 -9.01 14.26 -40.79
C VAL A 61 -9.89 15.48 -41.00
N TRP A 62 -9.37 16.71 -40.86
CA TRP A 62 -10.20 17.92 -41.06
C TRP A 62 -10.28 18.35 -42.52
N LYS A 63 -9.23 18.10 -43.30
CA LYS A 63 -9.15 18.48 -44.72
C LYS A 63 -9.12 17.28 -45.66
N ASN A 64 -9.03 16.06 -45.14
CA ASN A 64 -9.06 14.84 -45.93
C ASN A 64 -10.30 13.99 -45.60
N GLU A 65 -11.22 13.90 -46.56
CA GLU A 65 -12.50 13.21 -46.41
C GLU A 65 -12.34 11.69 -46.25
N ALA A 66 -11.38 11.07 -46.94
CA ALA A 66 -11.11 9.64 -46.83
C ALA A 66 -10.62 9.27 -45.42
N ASN A 67 -9.68 10.04 -44.88
CA ASN A 67 -9.18 9.86 -43.51
C ASN A 67 -10.25 10.12 -42.45
N SER A 68 -11.13 11.10 -42.69
CA SER A 68 -12.29 11.36 -41.83
C SER A 68 -13.24 10.15 -41.79
N SER A 69 -13.45 9.50 -42.94
CA SER A 69 -14.20 8.24 -43.03
C SER A 69 -13.53 7.10 -42.25
N PHE A 70 -12.19 6.96 -42.35
CA PHE A 70 -11.45 5.98 -41.55
C PHE A 70 -11.64 6.22 -40.05
N LEU A 71 -11.50 7.47 -39.58
CA LEU A 71 -11.71 7.80 -38.18
C LEU A 71 -13.13 7.44 -37.70
N LYS A 72 -14.16 7.66 -38.54
CA LYS A 72 -15.53 7.29 -38.21
C LYS A 72 -15.69 5.77 -38.06
N GLN A 73 -15.10 4.99 -38.95
CA GLN A 73 -15.14 3.52 -38.89
C GLN A 73 -14.37 2.98 -37.67
N VAL A 74 -13.20 3.55 -37.38
CA VAL A 74 -12.41 3.24 -36.18
C VAL A 74 -13.23 3.55 -34.91
N LYS A 75 -13.83 4.74 -34.81
CA LYS A 75 -14.67 5.11 -33.66
C LYS A 75 -15.86 4.15 -33.46
N ASN A 76 -16.51 3.74 -34.55
CA ASN A 76 -17.60 2.76 -34.50
C ASN A 76 -17.12 1.41 -33.96
N LYS A 77 -15.94 0.94 -34.38
CA LYS A 77 -15.35 -0.33 -33.92
C LYS A 77 -15.05 -0.32 -32.42
N PHE A 78 -14.61 0.83 -31.90
CA PHE A 78 -14.36 1.03 -30.46
C PHE A 78 -15.58 1.51 -29.66
N MET A 79 -16.76 1.62 -30.29
CA MET A 79 -17.99 2.17 -29.68
C MET A 79 -17.77 3.55 -29.03
N SER A 80 -16.88 4.36 -29.59
CA SER A 80 -16.51 5.67 -29.06
C SER A 80 -17.46 6.75 -29.57
N THR A 81 -18.01 7.55 -28.65
CA THR A 81 -18.86 8.72 -28.97
C THR A 81 -18.07 10.02 -29.11
N SER A 82 -16.74 9.96 -29.05
CA SER A 82 -15.88 11.14 -29.12
C SER A 82 -15.93 11.83 -30.48
N THR A 83 -16.00 13.16 -30.49
CA THR A 83 -16.00 13.98 -31.71
C THR A 83 -14.66 14.63 -32.01
N GLY A 84 -13.76 14.70 -31.02
CA GLY A 84 -12.49 15.43 -31.12
C GLY A 84 -11.31 14.64 -31.70
N VAL A 85 -10.23 15.39 -31.91
CA VAL A 85 -8.85 14.96 -32.20
C VAL A 85 -7.91 15.64 -31.18
N PRO A 86 -6.71 15.09 -30.88
CA PRO A 86 -6.15 13.86 -31.44
C PRO A 86 -6.90 12.60 -30.99
N PHE A 87 -6.93 11.59 -31.86
CA PHE A 87 -7.48 10.27 -31.56
C PHE A 87 -6.42 9.22 -31.91
N THR A 88 -5.90 8.55 -30.88
CA THR A 88 -4.74 7.66 -31.01
C THR A 88 -5.13 6.22 -30.73
N VAL A 89 -4.71 5.29 -31.58
CA VAL A 89 -5.03 3.85 -31.46
C VAL A 89 -3.75 3.03 -31.45
N ILE A 90 -3.69 2.10 -30.50
CA ILE A 90 -2.58 1.15 -30.33
C ILE A 90 -3.17 -0.22 -29.99
N GLY A 91 -3.17 -1.12 -30.99
CA GLY A 91 -3.84 -2.42 -30.92
C GLY A 91 -5.31 -2.27 -30.52
N LYS A 92 -5.69 -2.80 -29.36
CA LYS A 92 -7.08 -2.78 -28.83
C LYS A 92 -7.44 -1.56 -27.98
N ASN A 93 -6.50 -0.63 -27.77
CA ASN A 93 -6.69 0.55 -26.93
C ASN A 93 -6.77 1.82 -27.77
N TYR A 94 -7.59 2.78 -27.33
CA TYR A 94 -7.66 4.11 -27.94
C TYR A 94 -7.59 5.22 -26.89
N TYR A 95 -7.14 6.40 -27.33
CA TYR A 95 -6.98 7.60 -26.51
C TYR A 95 -7.58 8.81 -27.24
N VAL A 96 -8.20 9.71 -26.49
CA VAL A 96 -8.88 10.90 -27.01
C VAL A 96 -8.31 12.14 -26.33
N GLY A 97 -7.86 13.11 -27.12
CA GLY A 97 -7.18 14.28 -26.61
C GLY A 97 -5.75 13.97 -26.14
N TYR A 98 -5.01 15.02 -25.77
CA TYR A 98 -3.66 14.87 -25.26
C TYR A 98 -3.42 15.73 -24.01
N SER A 99 -2.71 15.14 -23.06
CA SER A 99 -2.17 15.74 -21.84
C SER A 99 -1.00 14.88 -21.35
N ASP A 100 -0.20 15.35 -20.38
CA ASP A 100 0.90 14.55 -19.81
C ASP A 100 0.42 13.21 -19.19
N THR A 101 -0.81 13.19 -18.65
CA THR A 101 -1.42 11.97 -18.11
C THR A 101 -1.78 10.98 -19.22
N VAL A 102 -2.32 11.45 -20.35
CA VAL A 102 -2.60 10.61 -21.52
C VAL A 102 -1.31 10.14 -22.18
N GLY A 103 -0.28 10.99 -22.29
CA GLY A 103 1.05 10.61 -22.77
C GLY A 103 1.65 9.48 -21.93
N SER A 104 1.53 9.55 -20.60
CA SER A 104 1.99 8.47 -19.72
C SER A 104 1.23 7.14 -19.96
N GLN A 105 -0.07 7.20 -20.23
CA GLN A 105 -0.87 6.01 -20.57
C GLN A 105 -0.46 5.41 -21.91
N ILE A 106 -0.23 6.25 -22.93
CA ILE A 106 0.24 5.83 -24.25
C ILE A 106 1.61 5.16 -24.13
N GLU A 107 2.56 5.76 -23.40
CA GLU A 107 3.89 5.18 -23.23
C GLU A 107 3.84 3.84 -22.48
N ASN A 108 3.00 3.72 -21.46
CA ASN A 108 2.83 2.46 -20.73
C ASN A 108 2.24 1.37 -21.62
N ASN A 109 1.23 1.68 -22.43
CA ASN A 109 0.65 0.74 -23.38
C ASN A 109 1.68 0.31 -24.45
N ILE A 110 2.49 1.23 -24.96
CA ILE A 110 3.61 0.90 -25.86
C ILE A 110 4.61 -0.01 -25.16
N LYS A 111 4.97 0.25 -23.89
CA LYS A 111 5.86 -0.63 -23.12
C LYS A 111 5.24 -2.02 -22.93
N GLU A 112 3.94 -2.11 -22.66
CA GLU A 112 3.22 -3.38 -22.54
C GLU A 112 3.30 -4.19 -23.84
N TYR A 113 3.02 -3.55 -24.99
CA TYR A 113 3.13 -4.19 -26.30
C TYR A 113 4.58 -4.56 -26.65
N LEU A 114 5.55 -3.66 -26.47
CA LEU A 114 6.95 -3.97 -26.79
C LEU A 114 7.55 -5.04 -25.88
N SER A 115 7.08 -5.13 -24.64
CA SER A 115 7.51 -6.17 -23.71
C SER A 115 6.90 -7.55 -24.03
N SER A 116 5.79 -7.61 -24.78
CA SER A 116 5.21 -8.88 -25.25
C SER A 116 5.85 -9.41 -26.54
N ILE A 117 6.73 -8.62 -27.16
CA ILE A 117 7.37 -8.92 -28.45
C ILE A 117 8.80 -9.51 -28.30
N GLY A 118 9.44 -9.31 -27.15
CA GLY A 118 10.85 -9.66 -26.92
C GLY A 118 11.12 -10.98 -26.21
N GLU A 119 10.13 -11.60 -25.58
CA GLU A 119 10.19 -12.86 -24.85
C GLU A 119 8.73 -13.19 -24.51
N ASP A 120 8.40 -14.47 -24.26
CA ASP A 120 7.23 -14.81 -23.44
C ASP A 120 7.41 -14.15 -22.05
N ILE A 121 7.06 -12.87 -21.95
CA ILE A 121 6.96 -12.13 -20.70
C ILE A 121 5.50 -11.73 -20.56
N ASP A 122 4.78 -12.64 -19.93
CA ASP A 122 3.53 -12.35 -19.26
C ASP A 122 3.74 -11.22 -18.24
N LEU A 123 3.57 -9.95 -18.67
CA LEU A 123 3.62 -8.80 -17.77
C LEU A 123 2.48 -8.79 -16.74
N SER A 124 1.46 -9.66 -16.89
CA SER A 124 0.48 -9.86 -15.82
C SER A 124 1.10 -10.48 -14.55
N ASN A 125 2.31 -11.05 -14.66
CA ASN A 125 2.99 -11.64 -13.52
C ASN A 125 4.04 -10.72 -12.89
N LYS A 126 4.48 -9.63 -13.53
CA LYS A 126 5.56 -8.82 -12.97
C LYS A 126 5.04 -7.90 -11.87
N ILE A 127 5.41 -8.19 -10.62
CA ILE A 127 5.06 -7.37 -9.46
C ILE A 127 6.30 -6.63 -8.96
N LYS A 128 6.14 -5.34 -8.66
CA LYS A 128 7.19 -4.53 -8.02
C LYS A 128 7.20 -4.86 -6.53
N LEU A 129 8.18 -5.64 -6.10
CA LEU A 129 8.43 -5.87 -4.68
C LEU A 129 9.24 -4.70 -4.10
N PRO A 130 8.93 -4.27 -2.86
CA PRO A 130 9.75 -3.27 -2.17
C PRO A 130 11.18 -3.80 -2.04
N PHE A 131 12.17 -2.96 -2.34
CA PHE A 131 13.62 -3.24 -2.35
C PHE A 131 14.14 -4.23 -3.41
N LEU A 132 13.32 -5.18 -3.86
CA LEU A 132 13.70 -6.23 -4.83
C LEU A 132 13.42 -5.86 -6.30
N GLY A 133 12.62 -4.81 -6.55
CA GLY A 133 12.28 -4.38 -7.91
C GLY A 133 11.24 -5.29 -8.57
N TYR A 134 11.22 -5.31 -9.90
CA TYR A 134 10.24 -6.10 -10.65
C TYR A 134 10.65 -7.58 -10.67
N VAL A 135 9.79 -8.43 -10.14
CA VAL A 135 9.96 -9.90 -10.14
C VAL A 135 8.74 -10.58 -10.75
N ASP A 136 8.98 -11.73 -11.38
CA ASP A 136 7.94 -12.58 -11.96
C ASP A 136 7.18 -13.31 -10.85
N GLY A 137 6.00 -12.81 -10.54
CA GLY A 137 5.10 -13.27 -9.49
C GLY A 137 4.66 -14.72 -9.60
N LYS A 138 4.75 -15.36 -10.78
CA LYS A 138 4.50 -16.81 -10.93
C LYS A 138 5.72 -17.69 -10.63
N LYS A 139 6.93 -17.13 -10.71
CA LYS A 139 8.19 -17.86 -10.46
C LYS A 139 8.70 -17.68 -9.04
N VAL A 140 8.08 -16.80 -8.26
CA VAL A 140 8.52 -16.47 -6.92
C VAL A 140 7.91 -17.43 -5.89
N SER A 141 8.71 -17.85 -4.91
CA SER A 141 8.26 -18.68 -3.79
C SER A 141 7.31 -17.90 -2.87
N LEU A 142 6.01 -18.23 -2.93
CA LEU A 142 4.96 -17.61 -2.12
C LEU A 142 5.17 -17.72 -0.60
N PRO A 143 5.65 -18.85 -0.03
CA PRO A 143 5.98 -18.91 1.39
C PRO A 143 7.12 -17.95 1.75
N LEU A 144 8.17 -17.91 0.93
CA LEU A 144 9.35 -17.07 1.20
C LEU A 144 8.99 -15.59 1.15
N VAL A 145 8.19 -15.17 0.17
CA VAL A 145 7.71 -13.79 0.12
C VAL A 145 6.79 -13.47 1.28
N GLY A 146 5.91 -14.40 1.67
CA GLY A 146 5.05 -14.23 2.85
C GLY A 146 5.86 -14.02 4.14
N VAL A 147 6.95 -14.79 4.31
CA VAL A 147 7.90 -14.63 5.42
C VAL A 147 8.56 -13.25 5.39
N VAL A 148 9.16 -12.87 4.25
CA VAL A 148 9.91 -11.62 4.13
C VAL A 148 9.00 -10.40 4.31
N LEU A 149 7.87 -10.37 3.61
CA LEU A 149 6.91 -9.28 3.72
C LEU A 149 6.28 -9.23 5.12
N GLY A 150 5.95 -10.39 5.71
CA GLY A 150 5.44 -10.47 7.08
C GLY A 150 6.42 -9.87 8.09
N VAL A 151 7.71 -10.25 8.05
CA VAL A 151 8.72 -9.67 8.96
C VAL A 151 8.86 -8.16 8.75
N ILE A 152 8.96 -7.70 7.49
CA ILE A 152 9.10 -6.26 7.20
C ILE A 152 7.89 -5.47 7.70
N ASP A 153 6.69 -6.03 7.54
CA ASP A 153 5.43 -5.47 8.00
C ASP A 153 5.32 -5.45 9.54
N GLY A 154 5.79 -6.50 10.22
CA GLY A 154 5.82 -6.58 11.70
C GLY A 154 6.65 -5.46 12.33
N PHE A 155 7.79 -5.11 11.72
CA PHE A 155 8.65 -3.98 12.13
C PHE A 155 8.05 -2.60 11.80
N ASN A 156 6.78 -2.38 12.15
CA ASN A 156 6.05 -1.15 11.92
C ASN A 156 6.24 -0.15 13.08
N PRO A 157 6.60 1.12 12.80
CA PRO A 157 6.71 2.17 13.81
C PRO A 157 5.41 2.45 14.59
N CYS A 158 4.25 2.08 14.04
CA CYS A 158 2.94 2.16 14.70
C CYS A 158 2.82 1.09 15.81
N ALA A 159 3.26 -0.15 15.55
CA ALA A 159 3.16 -1.29 16.46
C ALA A 159 4.10 -1.17 17.68
N MET A 160 5.35 -0.78 17.46
CA MET A 160 6.38 -0.74 18.51
C MET A 160 6.01 0.11 19.74
N ARG A 161 5.14 1.13 19.60
CA ARG A 161 4.71 1.94 20.76
C ARG A 161 3.61 1.32 21.58
N VAL A 162 2.71 0.61 20.94
CA VAL A 162 1.62 -0.08 21.62
C VAL A 162 2.22 -1.19 22.46
N LEU A 163 3.18 -1.91 21.90
CA LEU A 163 3.91 -2.94 22.63
C LEU A 163 4.58 -2.37 23.88
N LEU A 164 5.26 -1.22 23.78
CA LEU A 164 5.83 -0.54 24.94
C LEU A 164 4.79 -0.10 25.97
N PHE A 165 3.63 0.38 25.52
CA PHE A 165 2.52 0.72 26.42
C PHE A 165 2.04 -0.50 27.20
N ILE A 166 1.88 -1.65 26.53
CA ILE A 166 1.47 -2.90 27.15
C ILE A 166 2.54 -3.42 28.11
N ILE A 167 3.81 -3.41 27.72
CA ILE A 167 4.91 -3.79 28.60
C ILE A 167 4.91 -2.93 29.86
N ASN A 168 4.75 -1.61 29.73
CA ASN A 168 4.69 -0.69 30.88
C ASN A 168 3.47 -0.96 31.78
N MET A 169 2.31 -1.29 31.19
CA MET A 169 1.11 -1.66 31.94
C MET A 169 1.28 -3.00 32.68
N LEU A 170 1.99 -3.95 32.08
CA LEU A 170 2.23 -5.28 32.64
C LEU A 170 3.38 -5.30 33.66
N PHE A 171 4.35 -4.38 33.58
CA PHE A 171 5.53 -4.29 34.46
C PHE A 171 5.19 -4.27 35.96
N GLY A 172 4.07 -3.63 36.33
CA GLY A 172 3.63 -3.50 37.73
C GLY A 172 2.80 -4.67 38.27
N MET A 173 2.63 -5.75 37.50
CA MET A 173 1.73 -6.85 37.86
C MET A 173 2.46 -7.94 38.65
N GLU A 174 2.10 -8.12 39.92
CA GLU A 174 2.72 -9.13 40.79
C GLU A 174 2.40 -10.58 40.34
N ASN A 175 1.24 -10.81 39.74
CA ASN A 175 0.82 -12.14 39.28
C ASN A 175 1.36 -12.46 37.87
N ARG A 176 2.43 -13.27 37.82
CA ARG A 176 3.10 -13.70 36.57
C ARG A 176 2.17 -14.45 35.61
N LYS A 177 1.29 -15.32 36.12
CA LYS A 177 0.34 -16.07 35.26
C LYS A 177 -0.63 -15.10 34.57
N ARG A 178 -1.18 -14.15 35.34
CA ARG A 178 -2.09 -13.12 34.82
C ARG A 178 -1.39 -12.25 33.77
N MET A 179 -0.14 -11.89 34.01
CA MET A 179 0.68 -11.09 33.09
C MET A 179 0.84 -11.78 31.73
N TRP A 180 1.24 -13.06 31.74
CA TRP A 180 1.37 -13.87 30.51
C TRP A 180 0.05 -14.04 29.78
N ILE A 181 -1.05 -14.31 30.48
CA ILE A 181 -2.36 -14.46 29.84
C ILE A 181 -2.76 -13.18 29.11
N LEU A 182 -2.65 -12.01 29.76
CA LEU A 182 -3.02 -10.75 29.13
C LEU A 182 -2.17 -10.45 27.89
N GLY A 183 -0.85 -10.65 27.97
CA GLY A 183 0.03 -10.40 26.83
C GLY A 183 -0.16 -11.39 25.67
N VAL A 184 -0.32 -12.68 25.96
CA VAL A 184 -0.63 -13.69 24.93
C VAL A 184 -2.00 -13.42 24.31
N SER A 185 -3.01 -13.03 25.11
CA SER A 185 -4.32 -12.63 24.59
C SER A 185 -4.22 -11.41 23.68
N PHE A 186 -3.37 -10.42 24.00
CA PHE A 186 -3.10 -9.30 23.10
C PHE A 186 -2.54 -9.78 21.76
N LEU A 187 -1.46 -10.58 21.78
CA LEU A 187 -0.78 -11.06 20.57
C LEU A 187 -1.69 -11.94 19.69
N LEU A 188 -2.43 -12.86 20.31
CA LEU A 188 -3.39 -13.71 19.59
C LEU A 188 -4.54 -12.91 18.99
N THR A 189 -5.08 -11.95 19.75
CA THR A 189 -6.12 -11.06 19.21
C THR A 189 -5.56 -10.21 18.06
N SER A 190 -4.33 -9.72 18.21
CA SER A 190 -3.65 -8.92 17.20
C SER A 190 -3.52 -9.69 15.88
N GLY A 191 -2.87 -10.86 15.92
CA GLY A 191 -2.74 -11.72 14.74
C GLY A 191 -4.07 -12.15 14.15
N PHE A 192 -5.06 -12.46 14.98
CA PHE A 192 -6.38 -12.84 14.50
C PHE A 192 -7.08 -11.71 13.73
N ILE A 193 -7.09 -10.49 14.28
CA ILE A 193 -7.68 -9.33 13.61
C ILE A 193 -6.91 -9.00 12.34
N TYR A 194 -5.58 -9.10 12.37
CA TYR A 194 -4.74 -8.89 11.20
C TYR A 194 -5.02 -9.89 10.08
N PHE A 195 -5.11 -11.17 10.43
CA PHE A 195 -5.48 -12.25 9.51
C PHE A 195 -6.86 -12.03 8.88
N LEU A 196 -7.86 -11.64 9.68
CA LEU A 196 -9.20 -11.29 9.18
C LEU A 196 -9.16 -10.09 8.23
N ALA A 197 -8.35 -9.09 8.54
CA ALA A 197 -8.14 -7.95 7.65
C ALA A 197 -7.56 -8.39 6.30
N MET A 198 -6.51 -9.22 6.30
CA MET A 198 -5.91 -9.75 5.06
C MET A 198 -6.89 -10.58 4.22
N LEU A 199 -7.74 -11.39 4.86
CA LEU A 199 -8.82 -12.10 4.17
C LEU A 199 -9.79 -11.13 3.48
N GLY A 200 -10.12 -10.01 4.15
CA GLY A 200 -11.03 -8.98 3.64
C GLY A 200 -10.44 -8.09 2.54
N ILE A 201 -9.12 -7.90 2.46
CA ILE A 201 -8.49 -7.04 1.44
C ILE A 201 -8.85 -7.47 0.02
N SER A 202 -8.98 -8.78 -0.23
CA SER A 202 -9.32 -9.29 -1.57
C SER A 202 -10.79 -9.06 -1.97
N SER A 203 -11.69 -8.79 -1.01
CA SER A 203 -13.14 -8.71 -1.25
C SER A 203 -13.75 -7.33 -0.98
N ALA A 204 -13.08 -6.44 -0.23
CA ALA A 204 -13.81 -5.44 0.54
C ALA A 204 -13.60 -3.95 0.18
N LEU A 205 -12.72 -3.53 -0.72
CA LEU A 205 -12.40 -2.09 -0.76
C LEU A 205 -12.37 -1.48 -2.17
N SER A 206 -13.43 -0.74 -2.47
CA SER A 206 -13.39 0.28 -3.52
C SER A 206 -12.32 1.32 -3.18
N VAL A 207 -11.63 1.82 -4.21
CA VAL A 207 -10.53 2.81 -4.07
C VAL A 207 -10.93 4.02 -3.23
N ALA A 208 -12.21 4.43 -3.30
CA ALA A 208 -12.75 5.55 -2.53
C ALA A 208 -12.75 5.31 -1.01
N SER A 209 -13.16 4.12 -0.54
CA SER A 209 -13.26 3.80 0.90
C SER A 209 -11.88 3.77 1.58
N ILE A 210 -10.85 3.28 0.89
CA ILE A 210 -9.47 3.25 1.39
C ILE A 210 -8.94 4.67 1.63
N ILE A 211 -9.25 5.61 0.73
CA ILE A 211 -8.74 6.99 0.81
C ILE A 211 -9.31 7.71 2.04
N TRP A 212 -10.60 7.55 2.32
CA TRP A 212 -11.24 8.20 3.48
C TRP A 212 -10.76 7.63 4.81
N ILE A 213 -10.69 6.28 4.94
CA ILE A 213 -10.19 5.61 6.15
C ILE A 213 -8.74 6.01 6.41
N ARG A 214 -7.89 6.02 5.38
CA ARG A 214 -6.48 6.42 5.50
C ARG A 214 -6.33 7.87 5.95
N LYS A 215 -7.12 8.80 5.40
CA LYS A 215 -7.10 10.21 5.83
C LYS A 215 -7.54 10.36 7.29
N LEU A 216 -8.60 9.64 7.70
CA LEU A 216 -9.07 9.66 9.09
C LEU A 216 -8.00 9.17 10.05
N ILE A 217 -7.34 8.05 9.73
CA ILE A 217 -6.24 7.50 10.55
C ILE A 217 -5.04 8.45 10.55
N GLY A 218 -4.72 9.07 9.40
CA GLY A 218 -3.69 10.11 9.30
C GLY A 218 -3.96 11.29 10.24
N VAL A 219 -5.21 11.76 10.34
CA VAL A 219 -5.61 12.83 11.27
C VAL A 219 -5.43 12.39 12.72
N VAL A 220 -5.87 11.18 13.08
CA VAL A 220 -5.67 10.62 14.42
C VAL A 220 -4.18 10.52 14.75
N ALA A 221 -3.36 10.08 13.81
CA ALA A 221 -1.90 10.00 13.95
C ALA A 221 -1.27 11.39 14.13
N LEU A 222 -1.70 12.41 13.38
CA LEU A 222 -1.23 13.79 13.56
C LEU A 222 -1.56 14.32 14.97
N ILE A 223 -2.80 14.13 15.42
CA ILE A 223 -3.24 14.57 16.75
C ILE A 223 -2.43 13.85 17.83
N GLY A 224 -2.32 12.52 17.77
CA GLY A 224 -1.57 11.75 18.77
C GLY A 224 -0.06 12.02 18.71
N GLY A 225 0.50 12.31 17.54
CA GLY A 225 1.88 12.76 17.36
C GLY A 225 2.12 14.11 18.06
N LEU A 226 1.26 15.10 17.79
CA LEU A 226 1.30 16.42 18.43
C LEU A 226 1.11 16.35 19.95
N LEU A 227 0.20 15.50 20.44
CA LEU A 227 0.00 15.29 21.88
C LEU A 227 1.26 14.71 22.54
N ASN A 228 1.91 13.73 21.90
CA ASN A 228 3.16 13.15 22.39
C ASN A 228 4.32 14.17 22.40
N LEU A 229 4.47 14.96 21.33
CA LEU A 229 5.45 16.05 21.24
C LEU A 229 5.20 17.14 22.29
N LYS A 230 3.93 17.53 22.48
CA LYS A 230 3.53 18.49 23.52
C LYS A 230 3.83 17.97 24.92
N ASN A 231 3.58 16.69 25.18
CA ASN A 231 3.93 16.05 26.47
C ASN A 231 5.45 16.04 26.68
N TYR A 232 6.25 15.76 25.65
CA TYR A 232 7.71 15.85 25.75
C TYR A 232 8.17 17.26 26.14
N LEU A 233 7.67 18.30 25.45
CA LEU A 233 8.02 19.70 25.74
C LEU A 233 7.58 20.15 27.14
N LYS A 234 6.47 19.62 27.65
CA LYS A 234 5.93 19.94 28.97
C LYS A 234 6.63 19.16 30.10
N THR A 235 7.32 18.07 29.77
CA THR A 235 8.05 17.23 30.75
C THR A 235 9.43 17.86 31.02
N LYS A 236 9.56 18.55 32.17
CA LYS A 236 10.86 19.04 32.69
C LYS A 236 11.86 17.88 32.86
N ASN A 237 13.16 18.21 32.96
CA ASN A 237 14.28 17.25 32.83
C ASN A 237 14.23 16.02 33.73
N ASP A 238 13.42 16.04 34.79
CA ASP A 238 13.11 14.88 35.61
C ASP A 238 11.63 14.56 35.39
N GLY A 239 11.31 13.36 34.89
CA GLY A 239 9.94 12.89 34.61
C GLY A 239 9.00 12.78 35.82
N CYS A 240 9.21 13.58 36.86
CA CYS A 240 8.35 13.74 38.01
C CYS A 240 7.30 14.82 37.73
N HIS A 241 6.11 14.40 37.29
CA HIS A 241 4.91 15.16 37.63
C HIS A 241 4.78 15.12 39.15
N VAL A 242 5.00 16.26 39.80
CA VAL A 242 4.68 16.46 41.22
C VAL A 242 3.15 16.45 41.35
N VAL A 243 2.57 15.26 41.33
CA VAL A 243 1.23 15.03 41.85
C VAL A 243 1.37 15.04 43.35
N ASP A 244 0.77 16.06 43.97
CA ASP A 244 0.63 16.23 45.42
C ASP A 244 0.42 14.87 46.13
N GLU A 245 1.29 14.52 47.08
CA GLU A 245 1.35 13.17 47.70
C GLU A 245 0.00 12.71 48.27
N LYS A 246 -0.80 13.67 48.77
CA LYS A 246 -2.15 13.41 49.30
C LYS A 246 -3.14 13.00 48.20
N LYS A 247 -3.10 13.66 47.03
CA LYS A 247 -3.93 13.29 45.86
C LYS A 247 -3.48 11.96 45.28
N ARG A 248 -2.17 11.70 45.21
CA ARG A 248 -1.61 10.42 44.75
C ARG A 248 -2.03 9.25 45.65
N LYS A 249 -1.92 9.39 46.98
CA LYS A 249 -2.38 8.35 47.94
C LYS A 249 -3.89 8.11 47.87
N SER A 250 -4.70 9.17 47.79
CA SER A 250 -6.17 9.04 47.66
C SER A 250 -6.58 8.32 46.37
N MET A 251 -5.93 8.66 45.25
CA MET A 251 -6.15 8.02 43.97
C MET A 251 -5.69 6.55 43.98
N PHE A 252 -4.50 6.25 44.53
CA PHE A 252 -4.02 4.87 44.68
C PHE A 252 -4.90 4.02 45.60
N LYS A 253 -5.49 4.61 46.65
CA LYS A 253 -6.40 3.91 47.58
C LYS A 253 -7.75 3.62 46.92
N LYS A 254 -8.28 4.55 46.11
CA LYS A 254 -9.48 4.33 45.28
C LYS A 254 -9.21 3.27 44.22
N ILE A 255 -8.08 3.37 43.50
CA ILE A 255 -7.68 2.38 42.48
C ILE A 255 -7.52 1.00 43.13
N ARG A 256 -6.77 0.84 44.23
CA ARG A 256 -6.62 -0.46 44.92
C ARG A 256 -7.97 -1.07 45.31
N LYS A 257 -8.92 -0.27 45.81
CA LYS A 257 -10.28 -0.74 46.16
C LYS A 257 -11.07 -1.25 44.95
N PHE A 258 -10.79 -0.75 43.74
CA PHE A 258 -11.36 -1.24 42.48
C PHE A 258 -10.55 -2.37 41.81
N THR A 259 -9.27 -2.54 42.18
CA THR A 259 -8.33 -3.38 41.42
C THR A 259 -8.11 -4.76 42.01
N THR A 260 -8.45 -4.99 43.28
CA THR A 260 -8.35 -6.32 43.91
C THR A 260 -9.49 -7.25 43.46
N GLU A 261 -9.06 -8.31 42.77
CA GLU A 261 -9.76 -9.56 42.39
C GLU A 261 -10.86 -9.53 41.31
N LYS A 262 -11.65 -8.47 41.13
CA LYS A 262 -12.71 -8.44 40.08
C LYS A 262 -12.28 -7.85 38.71
N SER A 263 -11.00 -7.51 38.56
CA SER A 263 -10.48 -6.72 37.43
C SER A 263 -9.86 -7.53 36.29
N PHE A 264 -9.79 -8.86 36.38
CA PHE A 264 -9.11 -9.66 35.35
C PHE A 264 -9.86 -9.70 34.03
N ILE A 265 -11.17 -10.00 34.07
CA ILE A 265 -12.02 -10.01 32.87
C ILE A 265 -12.07 -8.60 32.25
N LEU A 266 -12.19 -7.56 33.06
CA LEU A 266 -12.19 -6.18 32.58
C LEU A 266 -10.86 -5.80 31.91
N ALA A 267 -9.72 -6.25 32.48
CA ALA A 267 -8.41 -6.07 31.87
C ALA A 267 -8.27 -6.86 30.57
N LEU A 268 -8.80 -8.08 30.52
CA LEU A 268 -8.80 -8.92 29.32
C LEU A 268 -9.61 -8.26 28.20
N ILE A 269 -10.83 -7.78 28.49
CA ILE A 269 -11.66 -7.02 27.54
C ILE A 269 -10.91 -5.77 27.08
N GLY A 270 -10.32 -5.00 28.00
CA GLY A 270 -9.55 -3.81 27.65
C GLY A 270 -8.37 -4.11 26.72
N VAL A 271 -7.66 -5.21 26.96
CA VAL A 271 -6.55 -5.65 26.11
C VAL A 271 -7.04 -6.10 24.72
N ILE A 272 -8.14 -6.84 24.64
CA ILE A 272 -8.75 -7.25 23.37
C ILE A 272 -9.20 -6.01 22.57
N THR A 273 -9.92 -5.08 23.20
CA THR A 273 -10.36 -3.84 22.55
C THR A 273 -9.18 -3.00 22.08
N LEU A 274 -8.12 -2.93 22.88
CA LEU A 274 -6.88 -2.25 22.50
C LEU A 274 -6.23 -2.93 21.28
N ALA A 275 -6.11 -4.26 21.27
CA ALA A 275 -5.56 -5.02 20.15
C ALA A 275 -6.32 -4.76 18.84
N VAL A 276 -7.64 -4.80 18.89
CA VAL A 276 -8.49 -4.50 17.72
C VAL A 276 -8.24 -3.08 17.22
N SER A 277 -8.25 -2.09 18.13
CA SER A 277 -8.08 -0.68 17.77
C SER A 277 -6.72 -0.41 17.13
N VAL A 278 -5.69 -1.06 17.65
CA VAL A 278 -4.30 -0.91 17.18
C VAL A 278 -4.09 -1.55 15.82
N ASN A 279 -4.63 -2.76 15.60
CA ASN A 279 -4.50 -3.46 14.31
C ASN A 279 -5.19 -2.70 13.18
N LEU A 280 -6.28 -1.99 13.45
CA LEU A 280 -6.92 -1.11 12.45
C LEU A 280 -6.00 0.04 12.02
N VAL A 281 -5.21 0.58 12.96
CA VAL A 281 -4.25 1.65 12.68
C VAL A 281 -3.02 1.10 11.98
N GLU A 282 -2.47 -0.04 12.44
CA GLU A 282 -1.32 -0.73 11.83
C GLU A 282 -1.59 -1.08 10.37
N LEU A 283 -2.75 -1.69 10.10
CA LEU A 283 -3.18 -2.04 8.76
C LEU A 283 -3.15 -0.83 7.81
N ALA A 284 -3.52 0.37 8.29
CA ALA A 284 -3.45 1.57 7.46
C ALA A 284 -2.03 2.12 7.30
N CYS A 285 -1.15 1.94 8.29
CA CYS A 285 0.26 2.31 8.23
C CYS A 285 1.03 1.42 7.22
N SER A 286 0.67 0.15 7.07
CA SER A 286 1.44 -0.85 6.29
C SER A 286 0.64 -1.60 5.21
N LEU A 287 -0.56 -1.11 4.84
CA LEU A 287 -1.50 -1.74 3.88
C LEU A 287 -0.85 -2.23 2.58
N GLY A 288 0.22 -1.56 2.14
CA GLY A 288 0.95 -1.92 0.93
C GLY A 288 1.47 -3.37 0.94
N PHE A 289 2.04 -3.85 2.06
CA PHE A 289 2.62 -5.20 2.09
C PHE A 289 1.53 -6.31 2.01
N PRO A 290 0.44 -6.27 2.80
CA PRO A 290 -0.67 -7.21 2.64
C PRO A 290 -1.34 -7.17 1.27
N ALA A 291 -1.46 -5.98 0.67
CA ALA A 291 -2.04 -5.82 -0.65
C ALA A 291 -1.16 -6.49 -1.73
N ILE A 292 0.16 -6.25 -1.70
CA ILE A 292 1.12 -6.90 -2.62
C ILE A 292 1.05 -8.43 -2.46
N TYR A 293 1.04 -8.93 -1.22
CA TYR A 293 0.95 -10.36 -0.98
C TYR A 293 -0.38 -10.96 -1.46
N SER A 294 -1.49 -10.26 -1.23
CA SER A 294 -2.81 -10.67 -1.73
C SER A 294 -2.86 -10.71 -3.27
N SER A 295 -2.23 -9.74 -3.94
CA SER A 295 -2.09 -9.74 -5.40
C SER A 295 -1.24 -10.91 -5.91
N LEU A 296 -0.14 -11.26 -5.22
CA LEU A 296 0.67 -12.44 -5.55
C LEU A 296 -0.13 -13.75 -5.45
N LEU A 297 -0.91 -13.92 -4.37
CA LEU A 297 -1.77 -15.08 -4.22
C LEU A 297 -2.84 -15.14 -5.31
N GLY A 298 -3.40 -13.98 -5.68
CA GLY A 298 -4.39 -13.87 -6.78
C GLY A 298 -3.82 -14.26 -8.15
N ILE A 299 -2.63 -13.76 -8.51
CA ILE A 299 -1.96 -14.08 -9.78
C ILE A 299 -1.60 -15.56 -9.89
N ASN A 300 -1.28 -16.19 -8.76
CA ASN A 300 -1.01 -17.63 -8.68
C ASN A 300 -2.28 -18.48 -8.52
N ASN A 301 -3.48 -17.89 -8.65
CA ASN A 301 -4.78 -18.55 -8.51
C ASN A 301 -4.95 -19.33 -7.20
N ILE A 302 -4.33 -18.85 -6.11
CA ILE A 302 -4.38 -19.49 -4.81
C ILE A 302 -5.71 -19.15 -4.12
N VAL A 303 -6.54 -20.17 -3.90
CA VAL A 303 -7.90 -20.04 -3.36
C VAL A 303 -8.15 -21.04 -2.21
N GLY A 304 -9.27 -20.87 -1.49
CA GLY A 304 -9.70 -21.82 -0.47
C GLY A 304 -8.73 -21.99 0.71
N LEU A 305 -8.46 -23.25 1.09
CA LEU A 305 -7.60 -23.60 2.23
C LEU A 305 -6.13 -23.23 2.00
N GLU A 306 -5.63 -23.33 0.76
CA GLU A 306 -4.25 -22.95 0.45
C GLU A 306 -4.00 -21.48 0.75
N LYS A 307 -4.93 -20.61 0.33
CA LYS A 307 -4.88 -19.17 0.64
C LYS A 307 -4.83 -18.93 2.15
N ILE A 308 -5.63 -19.66 2.92
CA ILE A 308 -5.63 -19.56 4.39
C ILE A 308 -4.26 -19.92 4.98
N ILE A 309 -3.63 -20.98 4.50
CA ILE A 309 -2.29 -21.40 4.97
C ILE A 309 -1.25 -20.31 4.66
N TYR A 310 -1.23 -19.77 3.44
CA TYR A 310 -0.31 -18.70 3.08
C TYR A 310 -0.49 -17.43 3.91
N LEU A 311 -1.76 -17.04 4.15
CA LEU A 311 -2.06 -15.89 5.01
C LEU A 311 -1.66 -16.15 6.47
N LEU A 312 -1.83 -17.37 6.99
CA LEU A 312 -1.36 -17.74 8.32
C LEU A 312 0.17 -17.68 8.43
N ILE A 313 0.90 -18.13 7.39
CA ILE A 313 2.36 -17.99 7.33
C ILE A 313 2.74 -16.51 7.40
N TYR A 314 2.12 -15.66 6.58
CA TYR A 314 2.35 -14.21 6.63
C TYR A 314 2.09 -13.65 8.02
N THR A 315 0.91 -13.92 8.61
CA THR A 315 0.51 -13.40 9.93
C THR A 315 1.44 -13.88 11.04
N LEU A 316 1.96 -15.12 10.97
CA LEU A 316 2.92 -15.63 11.93
C LEU A 316 4.23 -14.83 11.93
N PHE A 317 4.75 -14.52 10.74
CA PHE A 317 5.97 -13.74 10.60
C PHE A 317 5.77 -12.24 10.82
N TYR A 318 4.56 -11.73 10.60
CA TYR A 318 4.13 -10.41 11.07
C TYR A 318 4.17 -10.28 12.59
N LEU A 319 3.77 -11.31 13.34
CA LEU A 319 3.77 -11.29 14.80
C LEU A 319 5.13 -11.60 15.45
N ILE A 320 6.16 -11.96 14.67
CA ILE A 320 7.36 -12.58 15.24
C ILE A 320 8.20 -11.60 16.06
N ASP A 321 8.32 -10.35 15.63
CA ASP A 321 9.08 -9.31 16.33
C ASP A 321 8.36 -8.89 17.63
N ASP A 322 7.04 -8.73 17.58
CA ASP A 322 6.19 -8.53 18.75
C ASP A 322 6.33 -9.67 19.77
N LEU A 323 6.30 -10.92 19.31
CA LEU A 323 6.49 -12.09 20.16
C LEU A 323 7.88 -12.10 20.80
N VAL A 324 8.93 -11.81 20.03
CA VAL A 324 10.31 -11.76 20.52
C VAL A 324 10.47 -10.69 21.59
N ILE A 325 10.03 -9.45 21.30
CA ILE A 325 10.12 -8.34 22.25
C ILE A 325 9.27 -8.63 23.50
N PHE A 326 8.07 -9.18 23.34
CA PHE A 326 7.21 -9.59 24.44
C PHE A 326 7.88 -10.65 25.32
N VAL A 327 8.41 -11.73 24.75
CA VAL A 327 9.07 -12.81 25.51
C VAL A 327 10.31 -12.29 26.23
N ILE A 328 11.13 -11.45 25.57
CA ILE A 328 12.30 -10.81 26.18
C ILE A 328 11.84 -9.95 27.36
N ALA A 329 10.86 -9.08 27.18
CA ALA A 329 10.34 -8.24 28.24
C ALA A 329 9.85 -9.12 29.41
N MET A 330 8.96 -10.06 29.15
CA MET A 330 8.27 -10.85 30.19
C MET A 330 9.23 -11.74 30.99
N SER A 331 10.27 -12.27 30.34
CA SER A 331 11.30 -13.11 30.96
C SER A 331 12.36 -12.28 31.70
N THR A 332 12.75 -11.13 31.14
CA THR A 332 13.84 -10.27 31.65
C THR A 332 13.37 -9.26 32.70
N LEU A 333 12.09 -9.24 33.06
CA LEU A 333 11.50 -8.45 34.16
C LEU A 333 12.04 -8.85 35.54
N ARG A 334 13.33 -8.55 35.75
CA ARG A 334 14.05 -8.21 36.99
C ARG A 334 14.78 -6.87 36.83
N LEU A 335 14.82 -6.30 35.61
CA LEU A 335 15.48 -5.03 35.36
C LEU A 335 14.57 -3.86 35.80
N THR A 336 15.14 -3.08 36.72
CA THR A 336 14.69 -1.80 37.26
C THR A 336 13.80 -1.01 36.31
N GLY A 337 12.69 -0.49 36.84
CA GLY A 337 11.70 0.31 36.11
C GLY A 337 12.35 1.21 35.07
N ILE A 338 11.92 1.01 33.81
CA ILE A 338 12.40 1.75 32.64
C ILE A 338 12.51 3.23 33.03
N SER A 339 13.74 3.75 32.98
CA SER A 339 14.12 5.07 33.47
C SER A 339 13.15 6.14 32.96
N THR A 340 12.81 7.11 33.80
CA THR A 340 12.02 8.30 33.44
C THR A 340 12.59 9.02 32.20
N LYS A 341 13.89 8.90 31.93
CA LYS A 341 14.54 9.36 30.68
C LYS A 341 14.04 8.60 29.44
N TYR A 342 13.90 7.28 29.49
CA TYR A 342 13.45 6.49 28.35
C TYR A 342 12.01 6.83 27.97
N ASN A 343 11.11 7.02 28.94
CA ASN A 343 9.75 7.49 28.66
C ASN A 343 9.74 8.88 28.00
N LYS A 344 10.61 9.80 28.47
CA LYS A 344 10.75 11.12 27.86
C LYS A 344 11.19 11.02 26.39
N TYR A 345 12.26 10.29 26.09
CA TYR A 345 12.74 10.13 24.71
C TYR A 345 11.81 9.29 23.83
N SER A 346 11.07 8.33 24.39
CA SER A 346 10.05 7.56 23.69
C SER A 346 8.90 8.45 23.21
N HIS A 347 8.44 9.41 24.03
CA HIS A 347 7.44 10.40 23.60
C HIS A 347 7.96 11.33 22.50
N LEU A 348 9.25 11.68 22.48
CA LEU A 348 9.85 12.48 21.42
C LEU A 348 9.98 11.69 20.11
N ILE A 349 10.76 10.61 20.13
CA ILE A 349 11.05 9.78 18.94
C ILE A 349 9.74 9.24 18.38
N GLY A 350 8.88 8.76 19.27
CA GLY A 350 7.54 8.38 18.91
C GLY A 350 6.73 9.55 18.33
N GLY A 351 6.51 10.61 19.11
CA GLY A 351 5.71 11.74 18.65
C GLY A 351 6.11 12.24 17.26
N THR A 352 7.41 12.37 17.00
CA THR A 352 7.97 12.74 15.69
C THR A 352 7.63 11.72 14.59
N ILE A 353 7.92 10.43 14.79
CA ILE A 353 7.65 9.40 13.77
C ILE A 353 6.16 9.32 13.42
N MET A 354 5.28 9.39 14.42
CA MET A 354 3.82 9.29 14.20
C MET A 354 3.25 10.55 13.54
N PHE A 355 3.83 11.71 13.84
CA PHE A 355 3.49 12.95 13.14
C PHE A 355 3.91 12.89 11.66
N ILE A 356 5.13 12.42 11.35
CA ILE A 356 5.60 12.26 9.97
C ILE A 356 4.73 11.26 9.20
N ILE A 357 4.42 10.10 9.80
CA ILE A 357 3.53 9.10 9.19
C ILE A 357 2.14 9.69 8.95
N GLY A 358 1.58 10.43 9.92
CA GLY A 358 0.29 11.11 9.76
C GLY A 358 0.28 12.09 8.58
N LEU A 359 1.34 12.89 8.40
CA LEU A 359 1.50 13.77 7.24
C LEU A 359 1.56 12.97 5.93
N LEU A 360 2.37 11.91 5.89
CA LEU A 360 2.53 11.09 4.70
C LEU A 360 1.21 10.38 4.32
N LEU A 361 0.46 9.84 5.27
CA LEU A 361 -0.84 9.19 5.02
C LEU A 361 -1.87 10.13 4.37
N ILE A 362 -1.82 11.43 4.67
CA ILE A 362 -2.74 12.44 4.15
C ILE A 362 -2.28 12.98 2.79
N PHE A 363 -0.99 13.31 2.65
CA PHE A 363 -0.48 14.09 1.51
C PHE A 363 0.32 13.27 0.48
N LYS A 364 1.07 12.25 0.91
CA LYS A 364 1.97 11.44 0.05
C LYS A 364 2.00 9.98 0.51
N PRO A 365 0.86 9.27 0.47
CA PRO A 365 0.76 7.89 0.93
C PRO A 365 1.63 6.93 0.10
N GLU A 366 1.99 7.31 -1.13
CA GLU A 366 2.79 6.51 -2.04
C GLU A 366 4.19 6.22 -1.45
N TRP A 367 4.73 7.16 -0.67
CA TRP A 367 6.03 7.02 -0.01
C TRP A 367 6.02 5.98 1.12
N LEU A 368 4.89 5.87 1.84
CA LEU A 368 4.71 4.84 2.87
C LEU A 368 4.51 3.45 2.24
N MET A 369 3.91 3.41 1.05
CA MET A 369 3.71 2.18 0.27
C MET A 369 4.96 1.80 -0.54
N PHE A 370 6.07 2.52 -0.40
CA PHE A 370 7.30 2.36 -1.19
C PHE A 370 7.07 2.38 -2.70
N ASN A 371 6.00 3.06 -3.14
CA ASN A 371 5.68 3.26 -4.54
C ASN A 371 6.17 4.65 -4.98
N PHE A 372 7.49 4.79 -5.07
CA PHE A 372 8.10 6.00 -5.62
C PHE A 372 7.83 6.03 -7.13
N ASN A 373 6.93 6.91 -7.55
CA ASN A 373 6.72 7.31 -8.94
C ASN A 373 7.30 8.70 -9.17
#